data_AF-A0A1Q7HU07-F1
#
_entry.id   AF-A0A1Q7HU07-F1
#
_cell.length_a   1.000
_cell.length_b   1.000
_cell.length_c   1.000
_cell.angle_alpha   90.00
_cell.angle_beta   90.00
_cell.angle_gamma   90.00
#
_symmetry.space_group_name_H-M   'P 1'
#
loop_
_entity.id
_entity.type
_entity.pdbx_description
1 polymer ?
#
loop_
_entity_poly.entity_id
_entity_poly.type
_entity_poly.pdbx_seq_one_letter_code
_entity_poly.pdbx_strand_id
1 'polypeptide(L)'
;MTTFRHVQLSPARNAAGLVALTSLESLPPLLQRRARERLWSRHVFVYITPPKRLVAQALEGYPEEVQRLARTVAFYRNDDRSGGGYWPERNEIWLAAGVEPYERYLQARASARHELFHHLARAHPFYQEDEDAGWPRLVAALEEAQPVARDHSRYAEWIERSFLPQRDHANVVEYFADIPTNFPDVSELPAPIAEHFAPLISGGPRPAPRRAGRVDPRDLPAFWDLIRP
;
A
#
# COMPACT_ATOMS: atom_id res chain seq x y z
N MET A 1 -2.72 21.26 9.55
CA MET A 1 -3.52 20.11 10.04
C MET A 1 -4.56 19.79 8.99
N THR A 2 -4.44 18.67 8.30
CA THR A 2 -5.48 18.17 7.40
C THR A 2 -6.64 17.69 8.28
N THR A 3 -7.77 18.39 8.25
CA THR A 3 -8.97 18.01 9.00
C THR A 3 -9.77 17.00 8.19
N PHE A 4 -9.35 15.72 8.22
CA PHE A 4 -10.16 14.65 7.66
C PHE A 4 -11.42 14.44 8.50
N ARG A 5 -12.58 14.32 7.84
CA ARG A 5 -13.79 13.91 8.52
C ARG A 5 -13.93 12.40 8.41
N HIS A 6 -13.98 11.72 9.54
CA HIS A 6 -14.25 10.28 9.58
C HIS A 6 -15.66 9.99 9.04
N VAL A 7 -15.74 9.03 8.13
CA VAL A 7 -17.00 8.55 7.55
C VAL A 7 -17.21 7.09 7.89
N GLN A 8 -18.33 6.79 8.53
CA GLN A 8 -18.75 5.44 8.83
C GLN A 8 -20.27 5.31 8.68
N LEU A 9 -20.71 4.22 8.07
CA LEU A 9 -22.12 3.84 8.00
C LEU A 9 -22.45 2.85 9.12
N SER A 10 -23.70 2.89 9.60
CA SER A 10 -24.19 1.82 10.47
C SER A 10 -24.22 0.48 9.71
N PRO A 11 -24.07 -0.68 10.39
CA PRO A 11 -24.08 -1.97 9.72
C PRO A 11 -25.30 -2.19 8.81
N ALA A 12 -26.49 -1.78 9.27
CA ALA A 12 -27.73 -1.88 8.48
C ALA A 12 -27.71 -0.98 7.23
N ARG A 13 -27.25 0.27 7.35
CA ARG A 13 -27.10 1.17 6.19
C ARG A 13 -26.05 0.64 5.21
N ASN A 14 -24.96 0.08 5.71
CA ASN A 14 -23.91 -0.46 4.87
C ASN A 14 -24.38 -1.71 4.11
N ALA A 15 -25.16 -2.59 4.75
CA ALA A 15 -25.73 -3.76 4.10
C ALA A 15 -26.73 -3.38 2.99
N ALA A 16 -27.65 -2.44 3.26
CA ALA A 16 -28.55 -1.90 2.23
C ALA A 16 -27.78 -1.19 1.11
N GLY A 17 -26.74 -0.44 1.49
CA GLY A 17 -25.79 0.21 0.61
C GLY A 17 -25.10 -0.71 -0.37
N LEU A 18 -24.66 -1.88 0.10
CA LEU A 18 -24.01 -2.89 -0.74
C LEU A 18 -24.95 -3.38 -1.86
N VAL A 19 -26.24 -3.59 -1.54
CA VAL A 19 -27.25 -3.96 -2.54
C VAL A 19 -27.48 -2.83 -3.54
N ALA A 20 -27.57 -1.60 -3.06
CA ALA A 20 -27.72 -0.42 -3.92
C ALA A 20 -26.51 -0.20 -4.84
N LEU A 21 -25.29 -0.50 -4.36
CA LEU A 21 -24.07 -0.46 -5.15
C LEU A 21 -24.15 -1.44 -6.33
N THR A 22 -24.61 -2.68 -6.13
CA THR A 22 -24.79 -3.66 -7.22
C THR A 22 -25.72 -3.13 -8.31
N SER A 23 -26.84 -2.50 -7.94
CA SER A 23 -27.75 -1.88 -8.91
C SER A 23 -27.08 -0.72 -9.66
N LEU A 24 -26.32 0.13 -8.98
CA LEU A 24 -25.55 1.21 -9.62
C LEU A 24 -24.48 0.68 -10.58
N GLU A 25 -23.87 -0.47 -10.28
CA GLU A 25 -22.85 -1.11 -11.11
C GLU A 25 -23.41 -1.81 -12.35
N SER A 26 -24.68 -2.20 -12.34
CA SER A 26 -25.37 -2.73 -13.53
C SER A 26 -25.79 -1.67 -14.55
N LEU A 27 -25.65 -0.38 -14.24
CA LEU A 27 -26.02 0.70 -15.16
C LEU A 27 -25.05 0.78 -16.36
N PRO A 28 -25.53 1.25 -17.53
CA PRO A 28 -24.65 1.61 -18.64
C PRO A 28 -23.54 2.60 -18.21
N PRO A 29 -22.32 2.52 -18.76
CA PRO A 29 -21.15 3.25 -18.25
C PRO A 29 -21.35 4.77 -18.06
N LEU A 30 -22.04 5.43 -18.99
CA LEU A 30 -22.32 6.86 -18.89
C LEU A 30 -23.29 7.21 -17.75
N LEU A 31 -24.31 6.39 -17.54
CA LEU A 31 -25.29 6.56 -16.46
C LEU A 31 -24.67 6.23 -15.11
N GLN A 32 -23.84 5.18 -15.05
CA GLN A 32 -23.03 4.86 -13.89
C GLN A 32 -22.17 6.07 -13.52
N ARG A 33 -21.35 6.59 -14.44
CA ARG A 33 -20.50 7.76 -14.20
C ARG A 33 -21.27 8.98 -13.68
N ARG A 34 -22.41 9.33 -14.30
CA ARG A 34 -23.24 10.47 -13.87
C ARG A 34 -23.86 10.26 -12.49
N ALA A 35 -24.38 9.06 -12.20
CA ALA A 35 -24.92 8.74 -10.88
C ALA A 35 -23.83 8.85 -9.81
N ARG A 36 -22.65 8.33 -10.14
CA ARG A 36 -21.45 8.35 -9.34
C ARG A 36 -21.00 9.80 -9.00
N GLU A 37 -20.88 10.66 -10.01
CA GLU A 37 -20.57 12.09 -9.85
C GLU A 37 -21.63 12.85 -9.01
N ARG A 38 -22.92 12.56 -9.21
CA ARG A 38 -24.02 13.23 -8.49
C ARG A 38 -24.06 12.89 -7.02
N LEU A 39 -23.78 11.64 -6.67
CA LEU A 39 -23.76 11.24 -5.27
C LEU A 39 -22.52 11.81 -4.56
N TRP A 40 -21.37 11.85 -5.25
CA TRP A 40 -20.17 12.50 -4.75
C TRP A 40 -20.40 13.99 -4.46
N SER A 41 -20.96 14.75 -5.41
CA SER A 41 -21.20 16.19 -5.19
C SER A 41 -22.14 16.49 -4.02
N ARG A 42 -22.92 15.50 -3.58
CA ARG A 42 -23.80 15.56 -2.41
C ARG A 42 -23.22 14.89 -1.16
N HIS A 43 -21.98 14.41 -1.21
CA HIS A 43 -21.31 13.65 -0.14
C HIS A 43 -22.16 12.47 0.37
N VAL A 44 -22.81 11.76 -0.56
CA VAL A 44 -23.62 10.58 -0.24
C VAL A 44 -22.76 9.34 -0.43
N PHE A 45 -22.41 8.70 0.68
CA PHE A 45 -21.72 7.41 0.69
C PHE A 45 -22.75 6.28 0.75
N VAL A 46 -22.93 5.58 -0.37
CA VAL A 46 -23.88 4.47 -0.46
C VAL A 46 -23.35 3.24 0.27
N TYR A 47 -22.06 2.94 0.13
CA TYR A 47 -21.38 1.84 0.79
C TYR A 47 -19.97 2.27 1.19
N ILE A 48 -19.51 1.83 2.36
CA ILE A 48 -18.13 2.03 2.84
C ILE A 48 -17.63 0.68 3.36
N THR A 49 -16.53 0.17 2.81
CA THR A 49 -15.94 -1.07 3.34
C THR A 49 -15.53 -0.84 4.80
N PRO A 50 -16.07 -1.60 5.78
CA PRO A 50 -15.75 -1.38 7.19
C PRO A 50 -14.24 -1.53 7.43
N PRO A 51 -13.58 -0.62 8.18
CA PRO A 51 -12.12 -0.62 8.34
C PRO A 51 -11.53 -1.98 8.72
N LYS A 52 -12.08 -2.63 9.76
CA LYS A 52 -11.61 -3.95 10.22
C LYS A 52 -11.71 -5.02 9.13
N ARG A 53 -12.78 -4.98 8.33
CA ARG A 53 -12.99 -5.91 7.22
C ARG A 53 -11.99 -5.63 6.10
N LEU A 54 -11.78 -4.35 5.77
CA LEU A 54 -10.84 -3.93 4.74
C LEU A 54 -9.40 -4.34 5.11
N VAL A 55 -8.97 -4.12 6.35
CA VAL A 55 -7.64 -4.53 6.85
C VAL A 55 -7.46 -6.04 6.75
N ALA A 56 -8.43 -6.82 7.24
CA ALA A 56 -8.38 -8.28 7.17
C ALA A 56 -8.28 -8.79 5.72
N GLN A 57 -9.02 -8.17 4.80
CA GLN A 57 -8.98 -8.52 3.38
C GLN A 57 -7.69 -8.05 2.70
N ALA A 58 -7.17 -6.87 3.03
CA ALA A 58 -5.92 -6.34 2.48
C ALA A 58 -4.74 -7.30 2.72
N LEU A 59 -4.69 -7.89 3.90
CA LEU A 59 -3.63 -8.79 4.36
C LEU A 59 -4.00 -10.27 4.33
N GLU A 60 -5.10 -10.64 3.68
CA GLU A 60 -5.42 -12.04 3.41
C GLU A 60 -4.27 -12.68 2.61
N GLY A 61 -3.74 -13.80 3.14
CA GLY A 61 -2.60 -14.53 2.57
C GLY A 61 -1.24 -14.17 3.17
N TYR A 62 -1.12 -13.06 3.91
CA TYR A 62 0.13 -12.64 4.56
C TYR A 62 0.33 -13.35 5.92
N PRO A 63 1.57 -13.38 6.46
CA PRO A 63 1.88 -14.07 7.71
C PRO A 63 1.04 -13.59 8.90
N GLU A 64 0.77 -14.48 9.86
CA GLU A 64 -0.03 -14.16 11.05
C GLU A 64 0.57 -13.01 11.87
N GLU A 65 1.91 -12.93 11.95
CA GLU A 65 2.61 -11.84 12.61
C GLU A 65 2.33 -10.49 11.95
N VAL A 66 2.35 -10.43 10.62
CA VAL A 66 2.01 -9.23 9.84
C VAL A 66 0.57 -8.82 10.10
N GLN A 67 -0.36 -9.77 10.04
CA GLN A 67 -1.77 -9.51 10.35
C GLN A 67 -1.98 -9.04 11.80
N ARG A 68 -1.18 -9.53 12.75
CA ARG A 68 -1.22 -9.12 14.17
C ARG A 68 -0.69 -7.70 14.34
N LEU A 69 0.46 -7.38 13.76
CA LEU A 69 1.05 -6.03 13.81
C LEU A 69 0.17 -5.00 13.13
N ALA A 70 -0.48 -5.35 12.02
CA ALA A 70 -1.45 -4.49 11.34
C ALA A 70 -2.68 -4.12 12.19
N ARG A 71 -2.97 -4.83 13.28
CA ARG A 71 -4.07 -4.48 14.19
C ARG A 71 -3.68 -3.43 15.23
N THR A 72 -2.41 -3.04 15.30
CA THR A 72 -1.93 -2.04 16.26
C THR A 72 -2.12 -0.61 15.77
N VAL A 73 -2.39 -0.40 14.48
CA VAL A 73 -2.70 0.92 13.89
C VAL A 73 -4.20 1.19 13.91
N ALA A 74 -4.59 2.42 14.22
CA ALA A 74 -5.98 2.83 14.09
C ALA A 74 -6.29 3.13 12.61
N PHE A 75 -7.37 2.57 12.08
CA PHE A 75 -7.71 2.67 10.66
C PHE A 75 -9.06 3.36 10.45
N TYR A 76 -9.05 4.42 9.66
CA TYR A 76 -10.22 5.26 9.40
C TYR A 76 -10.49 5.42 7.91
N ARG A 77 -11.75 5.71 7.60
CA ARG A 77 -12.21 6.10 6.26
C ARG A 77 -12.56 7.59 6.26
N ASN A 78 -12.08 8.37 5.30
CA ASN A 78 -12.35 9.82 5.24
C ASN A 78 -13.24 10.20 4.04
N ASP A 79 -13.82 11.40 4.07
CA ASP A 79 -14.65 11.95 3.00
C ASP A 79 -13.85 12.66 1.89
N ASP A 80 -12.53 12.54 1.87
CA ASP A 80 -11.69 13.16 0.85
C ASP A 80 -11.63 12.33 -0.44
N ARG A 81 -11.32 13.00 -1.54
CA ARG A 81 -11.09 12.42 -2.86
C ARG A 81 -9.62 12.09 -3.10
N SER A 82 -8.71 12.83 -2.47
CA SER A 82 -7.26 12.65 -2.57
C SER A 82 -6.77 11.56 -1.61
N GLY A 83 -6.81 10.31 -2.09
CA GLY A 83 -6.05 9.20 -1.55
C GLY A 83 -6.17 8.99 -0.03
N GLY A 84 -5.07 8.54 0.56
CA GLY A 84 -4.96 8.38 1.99
C GLY A 84 -3.51 8.30 2.39
N GLY A 85 -3.26 7.98 3.64
CA GLY A 85 -1.90 7.96 4.17
C GLY A 85 -1.83 7.26 5.52
N TYR A 86 -0.60 6.94 5.88
CA TYR A 86 -0.19 6.62 7.24
C TYR A 86 0.42 7.85 7.91
N TRP A 87 -0.03 8.15 9.14
CA TRP A 87 0.50 9.21 10.00
C TRP A 87 1.24 8.58 11.20
N PRO A 88 2.58 8.43 11.13
CA PRO A 88 3.36 7.74 12.15
C PRO A 88 3.21 8.32 13.55
N GLU A 89 3.13 9.66 13.66
CA GLU A 89 3.09 10.38 14.93
C GLU A 89 1.79 10.16 15.71
N ARG A 90 0.72 9.75 15.01
CA ARG A 90 -0.57 9.39 15.59
C ARG A 90 -0.81 7.89 15.59
N ASN A 91 -0.01 7.13 14.84
CA ASN A 91 -0.24 5.73 14.53
C ASN A 91 -1.64 5.49 13.95
N GLU A 92 -1.96 6.25 12.89
CA GLU A 92 -3.26 6.23 12.22
C GLU A 92 -3.11 6.09 10.71
N ILE A 93 -4.01 5.32 10.10
CA ILE A 93 -4.22 5.30 8.66
C ILE A 93 -5.56 5.94 8.35
N TRP A 94 -5.56 6.90 7.43
CA TRP A 94 -6.77 7.49 6.88
C TRP A 94 -6.82 7.24 5.39
N LEU A 95 -7.85 6.53 4.93
CA LEU A 95 -8.07 6.31 3.51
C LEU A 95 -9.38 6.92 3.03
N ALA A 96 -9.35 7.55 1.86
CA ALA A 96 -10.53 8.04 1.16
C ALA A 96 -11.59 6.95 0.98
N ALA A 97 -12.77 7.18 1.57
CA ALA A 97 -13.99 6.39 1.36
C ALA A 97 -14.54 6.53 -0.07
N GLY A 98 -14.09 7.55 -0.81
CA GLY A 98 -14.70 8.00 -2.05
C GLY A 98 -13.82 7.96 -3.29
N VAL A 99 -12.71 7.19 -3.31
CA VAL A 99 -11.76 7.27 -4.44
C VAL A 99 -12.47 7.08 -5.78
N GLU A 100 -12.32 8.16 -6.54
CA GLU A 100 -12.88 8.58 -7.81
C GLU A 100 -14.39 8.66 -7.98
N PRO A 101 -15.21 7.65 -7.65
CA PRO A 101 -16.52 8.00 -7.10
C PRO A 101 -17.23 6.97 -6.20
N TYR A 102 -16.86 5.69 -6.20
CA TYR A 102 -17.39 4.60 -5.37
C TYR A 102 -16.29 3.57 -5.35
N GLU A 103 -15.55 3.56 -4.25
CA GLU A 103 -14.49 2.64 -3.87
C GLU A 103 -14.55 1.32 -4.68
N ARG A 104 -13.72 1.18 -5.73
CA ARG A 104 -13.55 -0.14 -6.34
C ARG A 104 -12.89 -1.01 -5.28
N TYR A 105 -13.57 -2.07 -4.86
CA TYR A 105 -13.13 -2.91 -3.74
C TYR A 105 -11.65 -3.35 -3.86
N LEU A 106 -11.22 -3.76 -5.06
CA LEU A 106 -9.83 -4.13 -5.31
C LEU A 106 -8.84 -2.97 -5.15
N GLN A 107 -9.21 -1.76 -5.58
CA GLN A 107 -8.39 -0.56 -5.43
C GLN A 107 -8.26 -0.18 -3.96
N ALA A 108 -9.34 -0.21 -3.20
CA ALA A 108 -9.27 0.07 -1.78
C ALA A 108 -8.50 -0.96 -0.98
N ARG A 109 -8.62 -2.23 -1.36
CA ARG A 109 -7.82 -3.31 -0.78
C ARG A 109 -6.33 -3.05 -1.04
N ALA A 110 -5.95 -2.66 -2.26
CA ALA A 110 -4.58 -2.33 -2.61
C ALA A 110 -4.07 -1.09 -1.85
N SER A 111 -4.84 0.01 -1.80
CA SER A 111 -4.48 1.19 -1.02
C SER A 111 -4.37 0.89 0.48
N ALA A 112 -5.28 0.11 1.04
CA ALA A 112 -5.20 -0.32 2.44
C ALA A 112 -3.96 -1.15 2.70
N ARG A 113 -3.61 -2.07 1.80
CA ARG A 113 -2.40 -2.86 1.91
C ARG A 113 -1.15 -1.96 1.88
N HIS A 114 -1.07 -1.04 0.93
CA HIS A 114 0.04 -0.10 0.80
C HIS A 114 0.25 0.69 2.11
N GLU A 115 -0.78 1.35 2.63
CA GLU A 115 -0.66 2.11 3.88
C GLU A 115 -0.35 1.23 5.11
N LEU A 116 -0.85 -0.01 5.12
CA LEU A 116 -0.50 -0.96 6.17
C LEU A 116 0.98 -1.32 6.12
N PHE A 117 1.62 -1.35 4.94
CA PHE A 117 3.05 -1.60 4.85
C PHE A 117 3.92 -0.42 5.28
N HIS A 118 3.45 0.82 5.11
CA HIS A 118 4.05 1.97 5.78
C HIS A 118 4.02 1.84 7.31
N HIS A 119 2.90 1.38 7.88
CA HIS A 119 2.84 1.07 9.31
C HIS A 119 3.76 -0.11 9.70
N LEU A 120 3.79 -1.17 8.91
CA LEU A 120 4.57 -2.37 9.21
C LEU A 120 6.08 -2.12 9.16
N ALA A 121 6.55 -1.17 8.34
CA ALA A 121 7.92 -0.68 8.37
C ALA A 121 8.34 -0.30 9.79
N ARG A 122 7.48 0.45 10.50
CA ARG A 122 7.71 0.94 11.87
C ARG A 122 7.34 -0.07 12.96
N ALA A 123 6.34 -0.92 12.71
CA ALA A 123 5.82 -1.83 13.72
C ALA A 123 6.60 -3.15 13.82
N HIS A 124 7.27 -3.55 12.74
CA HIS A 124 8.06 -4.78 12.71
C HIS A 124 9.51 -4.47 13.13
N PRO A 125 10.05 -5.05 14.22
CA PRO A 125 11.33 -4.62 14.80
C PRO A 125 12.51 -4.65 13.82
N PHE A 126 12.53 -5.62 12.90
CA PHE A 126 13.59 -5.71 11.90
C PHE A 126 13.56 -4.55 10.88
N TYR A 127 12.40 -4.02 10.52
CA TYR A 127 12.29 -2.94 9.54
C TYR A 127 12.34 -1.58 10.22
N GLN A 128 11.86 -1.47 11.46
CA GLN A 128 11.90 -0.23 12.23
C GLN A 128 13.33 0.29 12.36
N GLU A 129 14.25 -0.59 12.77
CA GLU A 129 15.67 -0.25 12.87
C GLU A 129 16.29 0.12 11.51
N ASP A 130 15.76 -0.39 10.40
CA ASP A 130 16.27 -0.06 9.06
C ASP A 130 15.77 1.30 8.63
N GLU A 131 14.47 1.55 8.78
CA GLU A 131 13.83 2.83 8.50
C GLU A 131 14.44 3.97 9.33
N ASP A 132 14.59 3.77 10.64
CA ASP A 132 15.19 4.77 11.54
C ASP A 132 16.65 5.09 11.17
N ALA A 133 17.36 4.14 10.54
CA ALA A 133 18.72 4.31 10.04
C ALA A 133 18.80 4.83 8.59
N GLY A 134 17.67 5.05 7.91
CA GLY A 134 17.62 5.51 6.53
C GLY A 134 17.75 4.40 5.48
N TRP A 135 17.21 3.20 5.77
CA TRP A 135 17.12 2.04 4.88
C TRP A 135 18.44 1.38 4.42
N PRO A 136 19.51 1.31 5.22
CA PRO A 136 20.79 0.76 4.76
C PRO A 136 20.72 -0.72 4.37
N ARG A 137 19.86 -1.54 4.98
CA ARG A 137 19.71 -2.97 4.61
C ARG A 137 18.91 -3.15 3.34
N LEU A 138 17.84 -2.36 3.14
CA LEU A 138 17.11 -2.33 1.88
C LEU A 138 18.03 -1.90 0.74
N VAL A 139 18.82 -0.83 0.92
CA VAL A 139 19.79 -0.38 -0.09
C VAL A 139 20.80 -1.49 -0.42
N ALA A 140 21.32 -2.20 0.58
CA ALA A 140 22.23 -3.32 0.33
C ALA A 140 21.58 -4.43 -0.53
N ALA A 141 20.31 -4.77 -0.26
CA ALA A 141 19.57 -5.73 -1.07
C ALA A 141 19.36 -5.23 -2.50
N LEU A 142 19.09 -3.93 -2.69
CA LEU A 142 18.94 -3.33 -4.02
C LEU A 142 20.27 -3.32 -4.80
N GLU A 143 21.39 -2.99 -4.15
CA GLU A 143 22.72 -3.04 -4.78
C GLU A 143 23.07 -4.46 -5.25
N GLU A 144 22.75 -5.47 -4.43
CA GLU A 144 22.97 -6.88 -4.76
C GLU A 144 22.04 -7.36 -5.89
N ALA A 145 20.81 -6.83 -5.95
CA ALA A 145 19.81 -7.21 -6.94
C ALA A 145 19.98 -6.51 -8.30
N GLN A 146 20.57 -5.32 -8.32
CA GLN A 146 20.69 -4.48 -9.53
C GLN A 146 21.24 -5.26 -10.75
N PRO A 147 22.31 -6.08 -10.65
CA PRO A 147 22.86 -6.79 -11.82
C PRO A 147 21.92 -7.83 -12.44
N VAL A 148 20.92 -8.31 -11.69
CA VAL A 148 19.99 -9.37 -12.11
C VAL A 148 18.55 -8.87 -12.26
N ALA A 149 18.30 -7.57 -12.03
CA ALA A 149 16.96 -7.00 -12.06
C ALA A 149 16.25 -7.19 -13.42
N ARG A 150 16.99 -7.13 -14.53
CA ARG A 150 16.45 -7.35 -15.89
C ARG A 150 15.96 -8.77 -16.14
N ASP A 151 16.50 -9.75 -15.43
CA ASP A 151 16.11 -11.16 -15.59
C ASP A 151 14.72 -11.43 -14.97
N HIS A 152 14.22 -10.51 -14.13
CA HIS A 152 12.90 -10.53 -13.52
C HIS A 152 11.95 -9.57 -14.26
N SER A 153 11.42 -10.02 -15.41
CA SER A 153 10.66 -9.17 -16.34
C SER A 153 9.48 -8.42 -15.70
N ARG A 154 8.70 -9.06 -14.81
CA ARG A 154 7.58 -8.40 -14.12
C ARG A 154 8.05 -7.28 -13.19
N TYR A 155 9.13 -7.52 -12.44
CA TYR A 155 9.74 -6.51 -11.57
C TYR A 155 10.30 -5.34 -12.40
N ALA A 156 11.09 -5.65 -13.43
CA ALA A 156 11.68 -4.64 -14.30
C ALA A 156 10.62 -3.77 -14.99
N GLU A 157 9.58 -4.39 -15.55
CA GLU A 157 8.47 -3.69 -16.19
C GLU A 157 7.72 -2.80 -15.20
N TRP A 158 7.46 -3.28 -13.99
CA TRP A 158 6.81 -2.49 -12.95
C TRP A 158 7.64 -1.26 -12.57
N ILE A 159 8.96 -1.41 -12.40
CA ILE A 159 9.85 -0.27 -12.09
C ILE A 159 9.74 0.80 -13.17
N GLU A 160 9.90 0.42 -14.44
CA GLU A 160 9.95 1.36 -15.55
C GLU A 160 8.59 1.99 -15.90
N ARG A 161 7.52 1.19 -15.86
CA ARG A 161 6.20 1.60 -16.34
C ARG A 161 5.26 2.09 -15.25
N SER A 162 5.53 1.77 -13.98
CA SER A 162 4.61 2.06 -12.89
C SER A 162 5.27 2.76 -11.72
N PHE A 163 6.44 2.35 -11.26
CA PHE A 163 7.08 2.97 -10.09
C PHE A 163 7.75 4.30 -10.43
N LEU A 164 8.79 4.29 -11.28
CA LEU A 164 9.54 5.50 -11.63
C LEU A 164 8.71 6.65 -12.23
N PRO A 165 7.64 6.41 -13.03
CA PRO A 165 6.78 7.48 -13.52
C PRO A 165 6.06 8.29 -12.42
N GLN A 166 6.03 7.80 -11.18
CA GLN A 166 5.47 8.51 -10.02
C GLN A 166 6.38 9.64 -9.49
N ARG A 167 7.59 9.80 -10.05
CA ARG A 167 8.54 10.88 -9.75
C ARG A 167 8.90 10.94 -8.26
N ASP A 168 8.57 12.01 -7.57
CA ASP A 168 8.85 12.27 -6.16
C ASP A 168 8.20 11.23 -5.21
N HIS A 169 7.13 10.56 -5.66
CA HIS A 169 6.57 9.39 -4.99
C HIS A 169 7.33 8.08 -5.28
N ALA A 170 8.23 8.04 -6.26
CA ALA A 170 9.13 6.92 -6.49
C ALA A 170 10.35 6.99 -5.55
N ASN A 171 10.10 7.02 -4.24
CA ASN A 171 11.14 7.11 -3.21
C ASN A 171 11.24 5.80 -2.40
N VAL A 172 12.26 5.66 -1.55
CA VAL A 172 12.54 4.40 -0.84
C VAL A 172 11.43 3.97 0.14
N VAL A 173 10.74 4.92 0.76
CA VAL A 173 9.64 4.62 1.69
C VAL A 173 8.45 4.05 0.91
N GLU A 174 8.12 4.67 -0.21
CA GLU A 174 7.05 4.20 -1.11
C GLU A 174 7.41 2.87 -1.76
N TYR A 175 8.67 2.69 -2.17
CA TYR A 175 9.18 1.41 -2.68
C TYR A 175 8.97 0.29 -1.66
N PHE A 176 9.29 0.54 -0.38
CA PHE A 176 9.10 -0.43 0.68
C PHE A 176 7.64 -0.85 0.83
N ALA A 177 6.70 0.09 0.79
CA ALA A 177 5.28 -0.22 0.89
C ALA A 177 4.71 -0.88 -0.39
N ASP A 178 5.25 -0.52 -1.56
CA ASP A 178 4.78 -1.00 -2.84
C ASP A 178 5.21 -2.42 -3.17
N ILE A 179 6.41 -2.85 -2.77
CA ILE A 179 6.89 -4.21 -3.05
C ILE A 179 5.92 -5.28 -2.53
N PRO A 180 5.64 -5.38 -1.23
CA PRO A 180 4.70 -6.38 -0.73
C PRO A 180 3.27 -6.10 -1.23
N THR A 181 2.94 -4.87 -1.65
CA THR A 181 1.62 -4.56 -2.22
C THR A 181 1.43 -5.16 -3.61
N ASN A 182 2.42 -5.02 -4.48
CA ASN A 182 2.39 -5.40 -5.89
C ASN A 182 2.96 -6.80 -6.14
N PHE A 183 3.79 -7.33 -5.25
CA PHE A 183 4.45 -8.64 -5.35
C PHE A 183 4.12 -9.48 -4.10
N PRO A 184 2.88 -9.99 -3.97
CA PRO A 184 2.50 -10.85 -2.85
C PRO A 184 3.14 -12.25 -2.91
N ASP A 185 3.86 -12.57 -4.00
CA ASP A 185 4.68 -13.77 -4.14
C ASP A 185 6.15 -13.34 -4.29
N VAL A 186 7.00 -13.77 -3.35
CA VAL A 186 8.43 -13.44 -3.32
C VAL A 186 9.21 -14.03 -4.50
N SER A 187 8.71 -15.09 -5.15
CA SER A 187 9.38 -15.71 -6.30
C SER A 187 9.40 -14.80 -7.54
N GLU A 188 8.55 -13.77 -7.56
CA GLU A 188 8.48 -12.78 -8.62
C GLU A 188 9.56 -11.69 -8.51
N LEU A 189 10.28 -11.64 -7.38
CA LEU A 189 11.29 -10.61 -7.08
C LEU A 189 12.72 -11.14 -7.32
N PRO A 190 13.68 -10.26 -7.67
CA PRO A 190 15.10 -10.61 -7.60
C PRO A 190 15.49 -11.15 -6.23
N ALA A 191 16.31 -12.21 -6.19
CA ALA A 191 16.57 -12.97 -4.96
C ALA A 191 16.97 -12.12 -3.73
N PRO A 192 17.85 -11.10 -3.84
CA PRO A 192 18.18 -10.26 -2.68
C PRO A 192 16.99 -9.43 -2.17
N ILE A 193 16.13 -8.95 -3.07
CA ILE A 193 14.89 -8.24 -2.72
C ILE A 193 13.89 -9.22 -2.10
N ALA A 194 13.73 -10.40 -2.71
CA ALA A 194 12.87 -11.46 -2.19
C ALA A 194 13.25 -11.84 -0.75
N GLU A 195 14.55 -12.01 -0.47
CA GLU A 195 15.04 -12.30 0.89
C GLU A 195 14.72 -11.15 1.85
N HIS A 196 14.97 -9.90 1.46
CA HIS A 196 14.70 -8.73 2.29
C HIS A 196 13.22 -8.64 2.70
N PHE A 197 12.28 -8.93 1.79
CA PHE A 197 10.84 -8.82 2.05
C PHE A 197 10.16 -10.13 2.49
N ALA A 198 10.85 -11.27 2.45
CA ALA A 198 10.29 -12.57 2.87
C ALA A 198 9.64 -12.56 4.27
N PRO A 199 10.21 -11.93 5.31
CA PRO A 199 9.56 -11.84 6.61
C PRO A 199 8.15 -11.21 6.57
N LEU A 200 7.91 -10.27 5.63
CA LEU A 200 6.61 -9.62 5.46
C LEU A 200 5.67 -10.37 4.52
N ILE A 201 6.19 -10.98 3.45
CA ILE A 201 5.35 -11.52 2.37
C ILE A 201 4.99 -12.99 2.60
N SER A 202 5.97 -13.86 2.79
CA SER A 202 5.77 -15.31 2.88
C SER A 202 5.93 -15.85 4.30
N GLY A 203 6.50 -15.06 5.21
CA GLY A 203 6.91 -15.52 6.52
C GLY A 203 8.21 -16.31 6.40
N GLY A 204 9.15 -16.04 7.30
CA GLY A 204 10.47 -16.64 7.20
C GLY A 204 11.44 -16.06 8.21
N PRO A 205 12.65 -16.63 8.31
CA PRO A 205 13.69 -16.05 9.14
C PRO A 205 14.02 -14.64 8.67
N ARG A 206 14.49 -13.81 9.60
CA ARG A 206 15.08 -12.52 9.23
C ARG A 206 16.29 -12.77 8.32
N PRO A 207 16.52 -11.90 7.32
CA PRO A 207 17.71 -11.97 6.49
C PRO A 207 18.98 -12.01 7.33
N ALA A 208 20.03 -12.65 6.81
CA ALA A 208 21.34 -12.57 7.44
C ALA A 208 21.81 -11.10 7.49
N PRO A 209 22.63 -10.73 8.49
CA PRO A 209 23.21 -9.39 8.54
C PRO A 209 23.95 -9.07 7.24
N ARG A 210 23.56 -7.99 6.57
CA ARG A 210 24.23 -7.45 5.39
C ARG A 210 25.15 -6.30 5.77
N ARG A 211 26.15 -6.03 4.92
CA ARG A 211 26.83 -4.73 4.95
C ARG A 211 25.79 -3.63 4.71
N ALA A 212 25.99 -2.45 5.30
CA ALA A 212 25.17 -1.30 4.95
C ALA A 212 25.35 -0.97 3.46
N GLY A 213 24.25 -0.61 2.81
CA GLY A 213 24.25 -0.03 1.48
C GLY A 213 25.04 1.28 1.44
N ARG A 214 25.58 1.61 0.28
CA ARG A 214 26.45 2.79 0.08
C ARG A 214 25.70 3.96 -0.50
N VAL A 215 24.64 3.71 -1.27
CA VAL A 215 23.77 4.75 -1.83
C VAL A 215 22.92 5.37 -0.73
N ASP A 216 22.87 6.70 -0.67
CA ASP A 216 21.87 7.39 0.16
C ASP A 216 20.53 7.39 -0.59
N PRO A 217 19.52 6.62 -0.13
CA PRO A 217 18.28 6.46 -0.88
C PRO A 217 17.36 7.69 -0.78
N ARG A 218 17.76 8.72 -0.01
CA ARG A 218 17.07 10.02 0.05
C ARG A 218 17.47 10.93 -1.12
N ASP A 219 18.60 10.64 -1.77
CA ASP A 219 18.96 11.23 -3.06
C ASP A 219 18.18 10.49 -4.15
N LEU A 220 17.06 11.08 -4.60
CA LEU A 220 16.12 10.45 -5.54
C LEU A 220 16.80 9.98 -6.83
N PRO A 221 17.60 10.80 -7.54
CA PRO A 221 18.41 10.33 -8.66
C PRO A 221 19.25 9.09 -8.35
N ALA A 222 19.98 9.08 -7.23
CA ALA A 222 20.83 7.95 -6.87
C ALA A 222 20.01 6.69 -6.56
N PHE A 223 18.86 6.85 -5.88
CA PHE A 223 17.91 5.77 -5.63
C PHE A 223 17.29 5.23 -6.93
N TRP A 224 16.91 6.11 -7.86
CA TRP A 224 16.34 5.69 -9.15
C TRP A 224 17.34 4.92 -10.00
N ASP A 225 18.61 5.37 -10.03
CA ASP A 225 19.67 4.65 -10.73
C ASP A 225 19.93 3.28 -10.09
N LEU A 226 19.82 3.19 -8.76
CA LEU A 226 19.97 1.93 -8.02
C LEU A 226 18.90 0.89 -8.37
N ILE A 227 17.63 1.29 -8.48
CA ILE A 227 16.51 0.35 -8.71
C ILE A 227 16.22 0.09 -10.19
N ARG A 228 16.79 0.90 -11.09
CA ARG A 228 16.55 0.75 -12.53
C ARG A 228 17.15 -0.58 -13.02
N PRO A 229 16.38 -1.38 -13.79
CA PRO A 229 16.87 -2.63 -14.37
C PRO A 229 18.06 -2.42 -15.31
#